data_AF-A0A1Y4AZ00-F1
#
_entry.id   AF-A0A1Y4AZ00-F1
#
_cell.length_a   1.000
_cell.length_b   1.000
_cell.length_c   1.000
_cell.angle_alpha   90.00
_cell.angle_beta   90.00
_cell.angle_gamma   90.00
#
_symmetry.space_group_name_H-M   'P 1'
#
loop_
_entity.id
_entity.type
_entity.pdbx_description
1 polymer ?
#
loop_
_entity_poly.entity_id
_entity_poly.type
_entity_poly.pdbx_seq_one_letter_code
_entity_poly.pdbx_strand_id
1 'polypeptide(L)'
;MAFKIGSLLFILIFGSFLLARIYAVGPLVWLKRAALRGRALEGADRRELVARVQQLLPQANDGNVIFSLHRENSSSGGSKVTVISTTYYYNVFVVDGDFLWVLPMAYDKRQRSYQLGTPVRFSASDVRQVRLTGTHGKTLTFHFLLELDGRKLELAMALTPYCFRLSKYYPFTLLQEEACKKARQTAERMAFIACNLSASELEKGRLKDECGNYALYAVCASVFGLMCTPTESLIPVLACFAISLILFGVMLSKKQVPKVSAVLVILAAVGSYLMMRP
;
A
#
# COMPACT_ATOMS: atom_id res chain seq x y z
N MET A 1 23.23 32.42 21.65
CA MET A 1 21.98 32.13 20.89
C MET A 1 22.24 31.35 19.60
N ALA A 2 23.23 31.72 18.78
CA ALA A 2 23.56 31.04 17.51
C ALA A 2 23.85 29.54 17.63
N PHE A 3 24.49 29.09 18.72
CA PHE A 3 24.82 27.68 18.94
C PHE A 3 23.59 26.77 19.12
N LYS A 4 22.50 27.29 19.70
CA LYS A 4 21.23 26.55 19.84
C LYS A 4 20.49 26.41 18.51
N ILE A 5 20.60 27.42 17.63
CA ILE A 5 19.96 27.40 16.31
C ILE A 5 20.68 26.41 15.39
N GLY A 6 22.03 26.41 15.39
CA GLY A 6 22.83 25.46 14.60
C GLY A 6 22.55 23.99 14.94
N SER A 7 22.46 23.66 16.23
CA SER A 7 22.15 22.29 16.67
C SER A 7 20.73 21.86 16.30
N LEU A 8 19.74 22.76 16.37
CA LEU A 8 18.35 22.46 16.03
C LEU A 8 18.15 22.27 14.52
N LEU A 9 18.87 23.06 13.71
CA LEU A 9 18.90 22.94 12.26
C LEU A 9 19.61 21.65 11.82
N PHE A 10 20.68 21.26 12.51
CA PHE A 10 21.35 19.98 12.29
C PHE A 10 20.46 18.79 12.66
N ILE A 11 19.75 18.84 13.79
CA ILE A 11 18.79 17.79 14.19
C ILE A 11 17.63 17.71 13.19
N LEU A 12 17.13 18.84 12.68
CA LEU A 12 16.08 18.86 11.66
C LEU A 12 16.56 18.31 10.32
N ILE A 13 17.75 18.68 9.85
CA ILE A 13 18.32 18.15 8.60
C ILE A 13 18.61 16.65 8.74
N PHE A 14 19.22 16.24 9.85
CA PHE A 14 19.58 14.84 10.09
C PHE A 14 18.34 13.97 10.33
N GLY A 15 17.37 14.48 11.09
CA GLY A 15 16.06 13.86 11.28
C GLY A 15 15.30 13.73 9.97
N SER A 16 15.25 14.79 9.15
CA SER A 16 14.67 14.78 7.80
C SER A 16 15.37 13.77 6.89
N PHE A 17 16.69 13.65 6.96
CA PHE A 17 17.47 12.67 6.20
C PHE A 17 17.22 11.22 6.66
N LEU A 18 17.08 10.99 7.97
CA LEU A 18 16.70 9.69 8.54
C LEU A 18 15.26 9.32 8.16
N LEU A 19 14.32 10.25 8.26
CA LEU A 19 12.94 10.11 7.80
C LEU A 19 12.92 9.82 6.29
N ALA A 20 13.62 10.58 5.47
CA ALA A 20 13.82 10.33 4.04
C ALA A 20 14.32 8.90 3.76
N ARG A 21 15.30 8.42 4.53
CA ARG A 21 15.83 7.06 4.39
C ARG A 21 14.84 5.98 4.83
N ILE A 22 14.12 6.18 5.93
CA ILE A 22 13.13 5.24 6.48
C ILE A 22 11.88 5.16 5.59
N TYR A 23 11.39 6.31 5.11
CA TYR A 23 10.23 6.41 4.24
C TYR A 23 10.56 6.21 2.74
N ALA A 24 11.83 5.95 2.42
CA ALA A 24 12.31 5.78 1.04
C ALA A 24 11.93 6.97 0.12
N VAL A 25 12.12 8.19 0.62
CA VAL A 25 11.88 9.45 -0.08
C VAL A 25 13.19 10.23 -0.12
N GLY A 26 13.75 10.49 -1.30
CA GLY A 26 15.00 11.25 -1.44
C GLY A 26 15.69 11.05 -2.79
N PRO A 27 16.63 11.93 -3.19
CA PRO A 27 17.19 11.97 -4.54
C PRO A 27 17.92 10.67 -4.95
N LEU A 28 18.66 10.03 -4.03
CA LEU A 28 19.32 8.74 -4.28
C LEU A 28 18.31 7.59 -4.50
N VAL A 29 17.20 7.59 -3.78
CA VAL A 29 16.12 6.60 -3.98
C VAL A 29 15.40 6.87 -5.28
N TRP A 30 15.24 8.14 -5.66
CA TRP A 30 14.64 8.56 -6.92
C TRP A 30 15.49 8.12 -8.11
N LEU A 31 16.81 8.33 -8.08
CA LEU A 31 17.75 7.84 -9.10
C LEU A 31 17.75 6.32 -9.22
N LYS A 32 17.76 5.60 -8.09
CA LYS A 32 17.64 4.13 -8.11
C LYS A 32 16.31 3.66 -8.71
N ARG A 33 15.19 4.30 -8.35
CA ARG A 33 13.88 3.99 -8.93
C ARG A 33 13.83 4.33 -10.42
N ALA A 34 14.45 5.41 -10.85
CA ALA A 34 14.54 5.80 -12.26
C ALA A 34 15.34 4.77 -13.07
N ALA A 35 16.50 4.33 -12.58
CA ALA A 35 17.30 3.30 -13.23
C ALA A 35 16.57 1.95 -13.28
N LEU A 36 15.88 1.56 -12.19
CA LEU A 36 15.05 0.35 -12.15
C LEU A 36 13.82 0.46 -13.07
N ARG A 37 13.28 1.66 -13.26
CA ARG A 37 12.22 1.92 -14.24
C ARG A 37 12.74 1.73 -15.67
N GLY A 38 13.97 2.17 -15.96
CA GLY A 38 14.64 1.88 -17.23
C GLY A 38 14.72 0.38 -17.50
N ARG A 39 15.21 -0.40 -16.53
CA ARG A 39 15.27 -1.87 -16.65
C ARG A 39 13.89 -2.54 -16.75
N ALA A 40 12.89 -2.01 -16.06
CA ALA A 40 11.52 -2.52 -16.19
C ALA A 40 10.97 -2.29 -17.61
N LEU A 41 11.35 -1.18 -18.25
CA LEU A 41 10.98 -0.87 -19.65
C LEU A 41 11.73 -1.74 -20.67
N GLU A 42 12.96 -2.18 -20.37
CA GLU A 42 13.67 -3.19 -21.18
C GLU A 42 12.92 -4.54 -21.23
N GLY A 43 12.11 -4.82 -20.20
CA GLY A 43 11.14 -5.92 -20.20
C GLY A 43 11.74 -7.33 -20.18
N ALA A 44 13.01 -7.50 -19.77
CA ALA A 44 13.67 -8.82 -19.71
C ALA A 44 12.97 -9.76 -18.71
N ASP A 45 12.86 -9.34 -17.45
CA ASP A 45 12.15 -10.09 -16.38
C ASP A 45 10.68 -10.36 -16.77
N ARG A 46 10.06 -9.41 -17.48
CA ARG A 46 8.67 -9.52 -17.92
C ARG A 46 8.51 -10.60 -18.99
N ARG A 47 9.35 -10.59 -20.03
CA ARG A 47 9.34 -11.60 -21.10
C ARG A 47 9.65 -12.99 -20.55
N GLU A 48 10.60 -13.10 -19.63
CA GLU A 48 10.91 -14.39 -18.98
C GLU A 48 9.70 -14.91 -18.21
N LEU A 49 9.07 -14.08 -17.36
CA LEU A 49 7.90 -14.48 -16.59
C LEU A 49 6.76 -14.93 -17.50
N VAL A 50 6.43 -14.13 -18.52
CA VAL A 50 5.35 -14.46 -19.47
C VAL A 50 5.66 -15.76 -20.21
N ALA A 51 6.90 -15.96 -20.68
CA ALA A 51 7.28 -17.19 -21.39
C ALA A 51 7.16 -18.44 -20.50
N ARG A 52 7.58 -18.36 -19.23
CA ARG A 52 7.42 -19.49 -18.29
C ARG A 52 5.95 -19.76 -17.96
N VAL A 53 5.13 -18.72 -17.82
CA VAL A 53 3.69 -18.90 -17.60
C VAL A 53 3.03 -19.49 -18.85
N GLN A 54 3.44 -19.07 -20.05
CA GLN A 54 2.95 -19.60 -21.33
C GLN A 54 3.21 -21.11 -21.49
N GLN A 55 4.31 -21.62 -20.93
CA GLN A 55 4.59 -23.06 -20.93
C GLN A 55 3.54 -23.87 -20.14
N LEU A 56 2.89 -23.26 -19.15
CA LEU A 56 1.85 -23.89 -18.33
C LEU A 56 0.43 -23.51 -18.79
N LEU A 57 0.26 -22.30 -19.31
CA LEU A 57 -1.00 -21.72 -19.78
C LEU A 57 -0.77 -21.04 -21.14
N PRO A 58 -0.99 -21.72 -22.27
CA PRO A 58 -0.70 -21.20 -23.60
C PRO A 58 -1.39 -19.87 -23.95
N GLN A 59 -2.52 -19.56 -23.30
CA GLN A 59 -3.26 -18.31 -23.47
C GLN A 59 -2.61 -17.09 -22.77
N ALA A 60 -1.58 -17.30 -21.94
CA ALA A 60 -0.88 -16.23 -21.26
C ALA A 60 -0.13 -15.31 -22.26
N ASN A 61 -0.08 -14.02 -21.96
CA ASN A 61 0.60 -13.00 -22.73
C ASN A 61 0.93 -11.78 -21.86
N ASP A 62 1.64 -10.82 -22.43
CA ASP A 62 2.07 -9.62 -21.71
C ASP A 62 0.90 -8.76 -21.21
N GLY A 63 -0.27 -8.83 -21.84
CA GLY A 63 -1.44 -8.05 -21.43
C GLY A 63 -2.29 -8.71 -20.33
N ASN A 64 -2.04 -9.96 -19.96
CA ASN A 64 -2.91 -10.70 -19.03
C ASN A 64 -2.20 -11.42 -17.88
N VAL A 65 -0.87 -11.48 -17.86
CA VAL A 65 -0.09 -12.05 -16.74
C VAL A 65 0.16 -10.96 -15.69
N ILE A 66 -0.11 -11.24 -14.42
CA ILE A 66 0.15 -10.31 -13.30
C ILE A 66 0.97 -11.02 -12.25
N PHE A 67 2.11 -10.44 -11.89
CA PHE A 67 2.81 -10.85 -10.68
C PHE A 67 2.22 -10.14 -9.46
N SER A 68 1.77 -10.93 -8.48
CA SER A 68 1.19 -10.48 -7.23
C SER A 68 2.07 -10.89 -6.05
N LEU A 69 2.40 -9.92 -5.21
CA LEU A 69 3.07 -10.13 -3.92
C LEU A 69 2.13 -9.70 -2.81
N HIS A 70 1.57 -10.65 -2.08
CA HIS A 70 0.79 -10.38 -0.89
C HIS A 70 1.66 -10.51 0.36
N ARG A 71 1.45 -9.63 1.33
CA ARG A 71 2.18 -9.60 2.59
C ARG A 71 1.17 -9.71 3.73
N GLU A 72 1.29 -10.76 4.52
CA GLU A 72 0.58 -10.87 5.79
C GLU A 72 1.54 -10.51 6.93
N ASN A 73 1.05 -9.70 7.86
CA ASN A 73 1.72 -9.47 9.12
C ASN A 73 0.92 -10.18 10.20
N SER A 74 1.57 -11.08 10.93
CA SER A 74 1.03 -11.69 12.13
C SER A 74 1.79 -11.16 13.34
N SER A 75 1.05 -10.74 14.35
CA SER A 75 1.60 -10.38 15.65
C SER A 75 1.22 -11.46 16.66
N SER A 76 2.21 -12.12 17.24
CA SER A 76 2.02 -13.10 18.32
C SER A 76 2.79 -12.65 19.56
N GLY A 77 2.22 -12.91 20.74
CA GLY A 77 2.84 -12.52 22.02
C GLY A 77 1.89 -11.78 22.96
N GLY A 78 2.41 -11.42 24.13
CA GLY A 78 1.67 -10.76 25.22
C GLY A 78 2.16 -9.33 25.49
N SER A 79 1.65 -8.69 26.54
CA SER A 79 1.88 -7.28 26.86
C SER A 79 3.35 -6.85 27.01
N LYS A 80 4.28 -7.80 27.20
CA LYS A 80 5.71 -7.53 27.37
C LYS A 80 6.56 -7.78 26.10
N VAL A 81 6.12 -8.66 25.19
CA VAL A 81 6.85 -9.00 23.96
C VAL A 81 5.85 -9.32 22.87
N THR A 82 5.87 -8.54 21.79
CA THR A 82 5.11 -8.79 20.56
C THR A 82 6.09 -9.17 19.45
N VAL A 83 6.00 -10.42 18.99
CA VAL A 83 6.71 -10.90 17.81
C VAL A 83 5.89 -10.55 16.58
N ILE A 84 6.46 -9.73 15.70
CA ILE A 84 5.86 -9.41 14.41
C ILE A 84 6.51 -10.29 13.36
N SER A 85 5.79 -11.32 12.92
CA SER A 85 6.16 -12.13 11.77
C SER A 85 5.55 -11.56 10.49
N THR A 86 6.34 -11.58 9.41
CA THR A 86 5.88 -11.16 8.08
C THR A 86 6.01 -12.33 7.13
N THR A 87 4.89 -12.76 6.57
CA THR A 87 4.82 -13.82 5.55
C THR A 87 4.56 -13.19 4.19
N TYR A 88 5.32 -13.63 3.18
CA TYR A 88 5.20 -13.16 1.80
C TYR A 88 4.65 -14.29 0.94
N TYR A 89 3.53 -14.05 0.27
CA TYR A 89 2.91 -14.96 -0.66
C TYR A 89 3.12 -14.45 -2.09
N TYR A 90 3.78 -15.27 -2.89
CA TYR A 90 4.07 -14.98 -4.28
C TYR A 90 3.09 -15.75 -5.15
N ASN A 91 2.30 -15.03 -5.94
CA ASN A 91 1.36 -15.63 -6.87
C ASN A 91 1.46 -14.95 -8.23
N VAL A 92 1.27 -15.71 -9.30
CA VAL A 92 1.08 -15.17 -10.64
C VAL A 92 -0.38 -15.39 -11.03
N PHE A 93 -1.04 -14.32 -11.46
CA PHE A 93 -2.40 -14.36 -11.96
C PHE A 93 -2.42 -14.26 -13.48
N VAL A 94 -3.32 -14.99 -14.14
CA VAL A 94 -3.56 -14.85 -15.57
C VAL A 94 -5.04 -14.59 -15.80
N VAL A 95 -5.33 -13.48 -16.50
CA VAL A 95 -6.69 -13.11 -16.88
C VAL A 95 -7.06 -13.77 -18.20
N ASP A 96 -8.10 -14.58 -18.19
CA ASP A 96 -8.56 -15.35 -19.34
C ASP A 96 -10.08 -15.25 -19.48
N GLY A 97 -10.54 -14.26 -20.25
CA GLY A 97 -11.97 -13.91 -20.34
C GLY A 97 -12.55 -13.57 -18.97
N ASP A 98 -13.52 -14.38 -18.53
CA ASP A 98 -14.21 -14.25 -17.24
C ASP A 98 -13.59 -15.12 -16.12
N PHE A 99 -12.46 -15.77 -16.41
CA PHE A 99 -11.74 -16.61 -15.47
C PHE A 99 -10.45 -15.93 -14.99
N LEU A 100 -10.08 -16.26 -13.76
CA LEU A 100 -8.76 -15.97 -13.22
C LEU A 100 -8.05 -17.29 -12.96
N TRP A 101 -6.85 -17.41 -13.51
CA TRP A 101 -5.91 -18.45 -13.13
C TRP A 101 -4.96 -17.92 -12.07
N VAL A 102 -4.69 -18.70 -11.04
CA VAL A 102 -3.65 -18.44 -10.05
C VAL A 102 -2.60 -19.54 -10.13
N LEU A 103 -1.34 -19.14 -10.25
CA LEU A 103 -0.19 -20.02 -10.18
C LEU A 103 0.59 -19.64 -8.92
N PRO A 104 0.58 -20.51 -7.89
CA PRO A 104 1.45 -20.34 -6.74
C PRO A 104 2.91 -20.25 -7.19
N MET A 105 3.70 -19.38 -6.58
CA MET A 105 5.11 -19.24 -6.91
C MET A 105 5.99 -19.48 -5.70
N ALA A 106 6.96 -20.38 -5.83
CA ALA A 106 8.01 -20.55 -4.85
C ALA A 106 9.22 -19.71 -5.26
N TYR A 107 9.73 -18.88 -4.35
CA TYR A 107 10.88 -18.02 -4.61
C TYR A 107 12.04 -18.34 -3.66
N ASP A 108 13.16 -18.82 -4.23
CA ASP A 108 14.41 -18.98 -3.50
C ASP A 108 15.17 -17.64 -3.49
N LYS A 109 15.21 -17.01 -2.32
CA LYS A 109 15.88 -15.72 -2.11
C LYS A 109 17.41 -15.81 -2.19
N ARG A 110 18.00 -16.99 -1.94
CA ARG A 110 19.45 -17.22 -1.99
C ARG A 110 19.91 -17.38 -3.43
N GLN A 111 19.25 -18.28 -4.17
CA GLN A 111 19.57 -18.53 -5.58
C GLN A 111 18.96 -17.51 -6.53
N ARG A 112 18.03 -16.68 -6.04
CA ARG A 112 17.24 -15.72 -6.83
C ARG A 112 16.48 -16.38 -7.98
N SER A 113 16.12 -17.64 -7.81
CA SER A 113 15.35 -18.43 -8.76
C SER A 113 13.91 -18.59 -8.25
N TYR A 114 12.99 -18.84 -9.17
CA TYR A 114 11.59 -19.11 -8.84
C TYR A 114 11.07 -20.31 -9.62
N GLN A 115 10.07 -20.97 -9.04
CA GLN A 115 9.34 -22.06 -9.64
C GLN A 115 7.84 -21.74 -9.59
N LEU A 116 7.16 -22.00 -10.70
CA LEU A 116 5.71 -21.88 -10.79
C LEU A 116 5.09 -23.23 -10.42
N GLY A 117 4.11 -23.19 -9.53
CA GLY A 117 3.30 -24.34 -9.17
C GLY A 117 2.18 -24.58 -10.18
N THR A 118 1.31 -25.53 -9.85
CA THR A 118 0.19 -25.92 -10.69
C THR A 118 -0.83 -24.79 -10.81
N PRO A 119 -1.27 -24.43 -12.03
CA PRO A 119 -2.33 -23.44 -12.22
C PRO A 119 -3.67 -23.92 -11.65
N VAL A 120 -4.34 -23.05 -10.90
CA VAL A 120 -5.70 -23.25 -10.41
C VAL A 120 -6.61 -22.19 -11.02
N ARG A 121 -7.73 -22.60 -11.60
CA ARG A 121 -8.72 -21.70 -12.19
C ARG A 121 -9.87 -21.45 -11.23
N PHE A 122 -10.36 -20.21 -11.18
CA PHE A 122 -11.62 -19.87 -10.54
C PHE A 122 -12.38 -18.81 -11.36
N SER A 123 -13.68 -18.71 -11.10
CA SER A 123 -14.61 -17.79 -11.74
C SER A 123 -15.53 -17.13 -10.70
N ALA A 124 -16.47 -16.30 -11.17
CA ALA A 124 -17.43 -15.64 -10.29
C ALA A 124 -18.31 -16.63 -9.49
N SER A 125 -18.58 -17.84 -10.01
CA SER A 125 -19.36 -18.85 -9.27
C SER A 125 -18.71 -19.31 -7.97
N ASP A 126 -17.39 -19.24 -7.93
CA ASP A 126 -16.57 -19.77 -6.84
C ASP A 126 -16.34 -18.71 -5.75
N VAL A 127 -16.70 -17.45 -6.03
CA VAL A 127 -16.47 -16.31 -5.15
C VAL A 127 -17.67 -16.11 -4.23
N ARG A 128 -17.39 -16.05 -2.92
CA ARG A 128 -18.39 -15.77 -1.87
C ARG A 128 -18.32 -14.36 -1.33
N GLN A 129 -17.11 -13.79 -1.30
CA GLN A 129 -16.92 -12.41 -0.87
C GLN A 129 -15.74 -11.79 -1.62
N VAL A 130 -15.85 -10.51 -1.94
CA VAL A 130 -14.75 -9.70 -2.45
C VAL A 130 -14.55 -8.48 -1.56
N ARG A 131 -13.29 -8.16 -1.24
CA ARG A 131 -12.90 -6.92 -0.58
C ARG A 131 -11.77 -6.25 -1.34
N LEU A 132 -11.77 -4.93 -1.35
CA LEU A 132 -10.72 -4.13 -1.98
C LEU A 132 -9.99 -3.32 -0.91
N THR A 133 -8.67 -3.42 -0.90
CA THR A 133 -7.80 -2.68 0.03
C THR A 133 -6.63 -2.02 -0.72
N GLY A 134 -5.84 -1.21 -0.03
CA GLY A 134 -4.62 -0.60 -0.58
C GLY A 134 -4.81 0.82 -1.10
N THR A 135 -3.81 1.30 -1.85
CA THR A 135 -3.71 2.70 -2.30
C THR A 135 -3.75 2.79 -3.82
N HIS A 136 -4.66 3.61 -4.33
CA HIS A 136 -4.80 3.88 -5.75
C HIS A 136 -3.47 4.38 -6.37
N GLY A 137 -3.14 3.89 -7.56
CA GLY A 137 -1.90 4.26 -8.27
C GLY A 137 -0.61 3.68 -7.67
N LYS A 138 -0.68 2.94 -6.55
CA LYS A 138 0.48 2.23 -5.97
C LYS A 138 0.26 0.73 -5.96
N THR A 139 -0.68 0.26 -5.15
CA THR A 139 -1.01 -1.16 -5.03
C THR A 139 -2.44 -1.26 -4.52
N LEU A 140 -3.32 -1.84 -5.33
CA LEU A 140 -4.66 -2.23 -4.94
C LEU A 140 -4.67 -3.73 -4.70
N THR A 141 -5.26 -4.20 -3.61
CA THR A 141 -5.33 -5.63 -3.32
C THR A 141 -6.78 -6.07 -3.25
N PHE A 142 -7.16 -6.95 -4.17
CA PHE A 142 -8.43 -7.66 -4.13
C PHE A 142 -8.27 -8.91 -3.26
N HIS A 143 -9.12 -9.05 -2.26
CA HIS A 143 -9.21 -10.25 -1.43
C HIS A 143 -10.47 -11.01 -1.84
N PHE A 144 -10.28 -12.22 -2.33
CA PHE A 144 -11.35 -13.13 -2.72
C PHE A 144 -11.50 -14.21 -1.65
N LEU A 145 -12.69 -14.35 -1.10
CA LEU A 145 -13.07 -15.56 -0.37
C LEU A 145 -13.69 -16.53 -1.37
N LEU A 146 -12.95 -17.58 -1.70
CA LEU A 146 -13.34 -18.62 -2.63
C LEU A 146 -13.93 -19.82 -1.87
N GLU A 147 -14.89 -20.50 -2.49
CA GLU A 147 -15.35 -21.82 -2.07
C GLU A 147 -15.14 -22.81 -3.21
N LEU A 148 -14.06 -23.58 -3.12
CA LEU A 148 -13.66 -24.58 -4.11
C LEU A 148 -13.80 -25.96 -3.48
N ASP A 149 -14.59 -26.85 -4.09
CA ASP A 149 -14.81 -28.22 -3.62
C ASP A 149 -15.20 -28.33 -2.13
N GLY A 150 -16.02 -27.39 -1.66
CA GLY A 150 -16.47 -27.30 -0.26
C GLY A 150 -15.43 -26.75 0.72
N ARG A 151 -14.26 -26.31 0.25
CA ARG A 151 -13.22 -25.66 1.06
C ARG A 151 -13.22 -24.16 0.85
N LYS A 152 -13.17 -23.42 1.96
CA LYS A 152 -13.00 -21.97 1.93
C LYS A 152 -11.52 -21.63 1.80
N LEU A 153 -11.18 -20.83 0.79
CA LEU A 153 -9.83 -20.35 0.53
C LEU A 153 -9.86 -18.83 0.40
N GLU A 154 -9.03 -18.14 1.17
CA GLU A 154 -8.81 -16.70 0.98
C GLU A 154 -7.61 -16.48 0.05
N LEU A 155 -7.84 -15.70 -1.01
CA LEU A 155 -6.83 -15.41 -2.02
C LEU A 155 -6.70 -13.91 -2.23
N ALA A 156 -5.49 -13.39 -2.04
CA ALA A 156 -5.17 -11.98 -2.25
C ALA A 156 -4.44 -11.76 -3.58
N MET A 157 -5.02 -10.92 -4.44
CA MET A 157 -4.42 -10.43 -5.68
C MET A 157 -4.00 -8.97 -5.52
N ALA A 158 -2.70 -8.74 -5.34
CA ALA A 158 -2.08 -7.42 -5.29
C ALA A 158 -1.76 -6.94 -6.70
N LEU A 159 -2.47 -5.91 -7.15
CA LEU A 159 -2.26 -5.21 -8.41
C LEU A 159 -1.28 -4.06 -8.19
N THR A 160 0.00 -4.33 -8.45
CA THR A 160 1.09 -3.35 -8.36
C THR A 160 1.61 -3.04 -9.76
N PRO A 161 1.26 -1.89 -10.38
CA PRO A 161 1.65 -1.59 -11.77
C PRO A 161 3.17 -1.55 -11.99
N TYR A 162 3.92 -1.18 -10.95
CA TYR A 162 5.37 -1.08 -10.95
C TYR A 162 5.96 -1.93 -9.81
N CYS A 163 6.52 -3.09 -10.15
CA CYS A 163 7.23 -3.93 -9.19
C CYS A 163 8.72 -3.74 -9.39
N PHE A 164 9.40 -3.09 -8.44
CA PHE A 164 10.85 -2.95 -8.49
C PHE A 164 11.51 -3.92 -7.51
N ARG A 165 12.58 -4.59 -7.96
CA ARG A 165 13.47 -5.39 -7.08
C ARG A 165 14.27 -4.45 -6.16
N LEU A 166 13.58 -3.83 -5.19
CA LEU A 166 14.16 -2.93 -4.18
C LEU A 166 14.73 -3.69 -2.98
N SER A 167 14.29 -4.93 -2.76
CA SER A 167 14.76 -5.79 -1.68
C SER A 167 14.86 -7.24 -2.15
N LYS A 168 15.54 -8.09 -1.36
CA LYS A 168 15.63 -9.54 -1.60
C LYS A 168 14.28 -10.28 -1.61
N TYR A 169 13.19 -9.60 -1.26
CA TYR A 169 11.85 -10.17 -1.25
C TYR A 169 11.07 -9.93 -2.54
N TYR A 170 11.56 -9.05 -3.43
CA TYR A 170 10.95 -8.79 -4.72
C TYR A 170 11.71 -9.55 -5.80
N PRO A 171 11.11 -10.58 -6.42
CA PRO A 171 11.81 -11.42 -7.38
C PRO A 171 11.99 -10.75 -8.73
N PHE A 172 11.34 -9.63 -9.02
CA PHE A 172 11.37 -9.06 -10.38
C PHE A 172 11.43 -7.54 -10.38
N THR A 173 11.86 -7.01 -11.52
CA THR A 173 11.71 -5.62 -11.94
C THR A 173 10.75 -5.57 -13.14
N LEU A 174 9.46 -5.37 -12.87
CA LEU A 174 8.37 -5.46 -13.84
C LEU A 174 7.62 -4.14 -14.01
N LEU A 175 7.23 -3.91 -15.26
CA LEU A 175 6.14 -3.02 -15.64
C LEU A 175 4.94 -3.88 -16.04
N GLN A 176 3.79 -3.67 -15.40
CA GLN A 176 2.58 -4.48 -15.63
C GLN A 176 1.30 -3.64 -15.59
N GLU A 177 1.37 -2.38 -16.02
CA GLU A 177 0.27 -1.42 -15.92
C GLU A 177 -0.99 -1.87 -16.69
N GLU A 178 -0.84 -2.29 -17.95
CA GLU A 178 -1.96 -2.78 -18.76
C GLU A 178 -2.54 -4.09 -18.20
N ALA A 179 -1.68 -5.02 -17.77
CA ALA A 179 -2.13 -6.27 -17.17
C ALA A 179 -2.87 -6.04 -15.84
N CYS A 180 -2.41 -5.09 -15.01
CA CYS A 180 -3.12 -4.67 -13.80
C CYS A 180 -4.48 -4.02 -14.11
N LYS A 181 -4.56 -3.20 -15.17
CA LYS A 181 -5.82 -2.58 -15.59
C LYS A 181 -6.83 -3.63 -16.03
N LYS A 182 -6.40 -4.60 -16.83
CA LYS A 182 -7.23 -5.73 -17.26
C LYS A 182 -7.67 -6.59 -16.09
N ALA A 183 -6.76 -6.93 -15.18
CA ALA A 183 -7.07 -7.70 -13.96
C ALA A 183 -8.05 -6.98 -13.04
N ARG A 184 -7.92 -5.65 -12.89
CA ARG A 184 -8.85 -4.83 -12.13
C ARG A 184 -10.26 -4.92 -12.73
N GLN A 185 -10.39 -4.72 -14.04
CA GLN A 185 -11.69 -4.79 -14.72
C GLN A 185 -12.34 -6.17 -14.56
N THR A 186 -11.57 -7.25 -14.72
CA THR A 186 -12.07 -8.61 -14.49
C THR A 186 -12.46 -8.85 -13.03
N ALA A 187 -11.66 -8.40 -12.07
CA ALA A 187 -11.97 -8.54 -10.64
C ALA A 187 -13.22 -7.75 -10.22
N GLU A 188 -13.38 -6.52 -10.72
CA GLU A 188 -14.59 -5.71 -10.50
C GLU A 188 -15.83 -6.37 -11.12
N ARG A 189 -15.71 -6.90 -12.34
CA ARG A 189 -16.79 -7.66 -12.99
C ARG A 189 -17.14 -8.92 -12.20
N MET A 190 -16.13 -9.65 -11.71
CA MET A 190 -16.32 -10.84 -10.90
C MET A 190 -17.02 -10.52 -9.56
N ALA A 191 -16.62 -9.43 -8.91
CA ALA A 191 -17.28 -8.95 -7.69
C ALA A 191 -18.74 -8.55 -7.93
N PHE A 192 -19.02 -7.93 -9.08
CA PHE A 192 -20.38 -7.59 -9.48
C PHE A 192 -21.24 -8.85 -9.71
N ILE A 193 -20.74 -9.82 -10.46
CA ILE A 193 -21.48 -11.06 -10.75
C ILE A 193 -21.69 -11.90 -9.49
N ALA A 194 -20.64 -12.07 -8.66
CA ALA A 194 -20.67 -12.97 -7.52
C ALA A 194 -21.36 -12.37 -6.28
N CYS A 195 -21.20 -11.07 -6.05
CA CYS A 195 -21.59 -10.42 -4.80
C CYS A 195 -22.51 -9.21 -5.02
N ASN A 196 -22.90 -8.89 -6.26
CA ASN A 196 -23.63 -7.67 -6.62
C ASN A 196 -22.96 -6.38 -6.12
N LEU A 197 -21.62 -6.37 -6.08
CA LEU A 197 -20.82 -5.22 -5.65
C LEU A 197 -20.35 -4.43 -6.87
N SER A 198 -20.79 -3.17 -6.97
CA SER A 198 -20.27 -2.24 -7.98
C SER A 198 -18.84 -1.79 -7.66
N ALA A 199 -18.11 -1.34 -8.69
CA ALA A 199 -16.78 -0.73 -8.51
C ALA A 199 -16.81 0.44 -7.50
N SER A 200 -17.92 1.20 -7.47
CA SER A 200 -18.08 2.31 -6.53
C SER A 200 -18.21 1.85 -5.07
N GLU A 201 -18.83 0.70 -4.83
CA GLU A 201 -19.00 0.14 -3.49
C GLU A 201 -17.71 -0.49 -2.98
N LEU A 202 -16.97 -1.16 -3.87
CA LEU A 202 -15.62 -1.66 -3.56
C LEU A 202 -14.68 -0.52 -3.16
N GLU A 203 -14.70 0.59 -3.90
CA GLU A 203 -13.91 1.78 -3.55
C GLU A 203 -14.36 2.44 -2.26
N LYS A 204 -15.68 2.51 -1.98
CA LYS A 204 -16.19 2.98 -0.68
C LYS A 204 -15.70 2.10 0.47
N GLY A 205 -15.73 0.78 0.30
CA GLY A 205 -15.18 -0.18 1.26
C GLY A 205 -13.70 0.06 1.52
N ARG A 206 -12.91 0.15 0.45
CA ARG A 206 -11.47 0.45 0.52
C ARG A 206 -11.18 1.74 1.27
N LEU A 207 -11.93 2.80 0.98
CA LEU A 207 -11.76 4.11 1.59
C LEU A 207 -12.14 4.10 3.07
N LYS A 208 -13.17 3.36 3.48
CA LYS A 208 -13.52 3.19 4.90
C LYS A 208 -12.36 2.61 5.70
N ASP A 209 -11.71 1.58 5.15
CA ASP A 209 -10.54 0.95 5.79
C ASP A 209 -9.32 1.86 5.80
N GLU A 210 -9.10 2.66 4.73
CA GLU A 210 -8.03 3.66 4.70
C GLU A 210 -8.30 4.82 5.70
N CYS A 211 -9.56 5.24 5.84
CA CYS A 211 -10.03 6.32 6.72
C CYS A 211 -9.93 6.00 8.22
N GLY A 212 -9.95 4.73 8.63
CA GLY A 212 -9.73 4.35 10.04
C GLY A 212 -8.40 4.89 10.60
N ASN A 213 -7.37 4.98 9.76
CA ASN A 213 -6.08 5.56 10.15
C ASN A 213 -6.10 7.09 10.25
N TYR A 214 -7.07 7.78 9.63
CA TYR A 214 -7.20 9.25 9.69
C TYR A 214 -7.75 9.72 11.02
N ALA A 215 -8.65 8.96 11.63
CA ALA A 215 -9.12 9.25 12.98
C ALA A 215 -7.94 9.28 13.96
N LEU A 216 -6.98 8.35 13.82
CA LEU A 216 -5.75 8.33 14.61
C LEU A 216 -4.88 9.57 14.36
N TYR A 217 -4.65 9.97 13.10
CA TYR A 217 -3.87 11.17 12.79
C TYR A 217 -4.53 12.46 13.29
N ALA A 218 -5.86 12.57 13.21
CA ALA A 218 -6.61 13.72 13.71
C ALA A 218 -6.56 13.79 15.25
N VAL A 219 -6.65 12.66 15.95
CA VAL A 219 -6.48 12.58 17.40
C VAL A 219 -5.05 12.92 17.81
N CYS A 220 -4.03 12.45 17.10
CA CYS A 220 -2.65 12.83 17.38
C CYS A 220 -2.45 14.36 17.18
N ALA A 221 -2.96 14.93 16.09
CA ALA A 221 -2.85 16.36 15.82
C ALA A 221 -3.54 17.23 16.89
N SER A 222 -4.69 16.80 17.41
CA SER A 222 -5.38 17.52 18.49
C SER A 222 -4.67 17.38 19.84
N VAL A 223 -4.11 16.20 20.16
CA VAL A 223 -3.32 15.99 21.39
C VAL A 223 -2.03 16.81 21.38
N PHE A 224 -1.31 16.89 20.25
CA PHE A 224 -0.12 17.75 20.13
C PHE A 224 -0.47 19.25 20.21
N GLY A 225 -1.65 19.66 19.74
CA GLY A 225 -2.14 21.03 19.93
C GLY A 225 -2.44 21.36 21.38
N LEU A 226 -3.06 20.43 22.12
CA LEU A 226 -3.46 20.64 23.52
C LEU A 226 -2.30 20.55 24.52
N MET A 227 -1.31 19.68 24.28
CA MET A 227 -0.19 19.45 25.20
C MET A 227 0.83 20.60 25.25
N CYS A 228 0.75 21.57 24.34
CA CYS A 228 1.70 22.70 24.26
C CYS A 228 1.08 24.06 24.58
N THR A 229 -0.18 24.12 25.01
CA THR A 229 -0.80 25.34 25.53
C THR A 229 -0.15 25.92 26.80
N PRO A 230 0.53 25.16 27.70
CA PRO A 230 1.12 25.73 28.91
C PRO A 230 2.63 26.02 28.81
N THR A 231 3.29 25.81 27.68
CA THR A 231 4.75 26.03 27.58
C THR A 231 5.08 27.48 27.18
N GLU A 232 5.80 28.21 28.03
CA GLU A 232 6.30 29.58 27.76
C GLU A 232 7.31 29.66 26.59
N SER A 233 7.78 28.52 26.09
CA SER A 233 8.73 28.45 24.98
C SER A 233 8.00 28.38 23.63
N LEU A 234 8.21 29.40 22.79
CA LEU A 234 7.60 29.53 21.46
C LEU A 234 8.05 28.43 20.46
N ILE A 235 9.26 27.89 20.66
CA ILE A 235 9.90 26.91 19.74
C ILE A 235 9.16 25.56 19.69
N PRO A 236 8.85 24.88 20.82
CA PRO A 236 8.09 23.62 20.79
C PRO A 236 6.67 23.79 20.26
N VAL A 237 6.02 24.94 20.51
CA VAL A 237 4.70 25.27 19.97
C VAL A 237 4.75 25.36 18.43
N LEU A 238 5.73 26.08 17.89
CA LEU A 238 5.93 26.18 16.43
C LEU A 238 6.28 24.83 15.80
N ALA A 239 7.08 24.00 16.48
CA ALA A 239 7.41 22.66 16.01
C ALA A 239 6.16 21.75 15.96
N CYS A 240 5.33 21.76 17.00
CA CYS A 240 4.07 21.00 17.03
C CYS A 240 3.07 21.52 15.98
N PHE A 241 2.98 22.84 15.81
CA PHE A 241 2.15 23.45 14.77
C PHE A 241 2.61 23.05 13.36
N ALA A 242 3.92 23.05 13.09
CA ALA A 242 4.47 22.57 11.82
C ALA A 242 4.17 21.09 11.58
N ILE A 243 4.29 20.23 12.60
CA ILE A 243 3.92 18.81 12.51
C ILE A 243 2.42 18.64 12.22
N SER A 244 1.55 19.38 12.91
CA SER A 244 0.11 19.36 12.66
C SER A 244 -0.25 19.86 11.26
N LEU A 245 0.42 20.88 10.73
CA LEU A 245 0.26 21.34 9.35
C LEU A 245 0.72 20.31 8.33
N ILE A 246 1.82 19.58 8.59
CA ILE A 246 2.28 18.49 7.72
C ILE A 246 1.25 17.36 7.70
N LEU A 247 0.73 16.96 8.87
CA LEU A 247 -0.34 15.96 8.96
C LEU A 247 -1.60 16.42 8.23
N PHE A 248 -1.97 17.70 8.35
CA PHE A 248 -3.10 18.31 7.66
C PHE A 248 -2.91 18.36 6.13
N GLY A 249 -1.71 18.70 5.67
CA GLY A 249 -1.35 18.67 4.25
C GLY A 249 -1.41 17.26 3.66
N VAL A 250 -0.97 16.25 4.42
CA VAL A 250 -1.14 14.83 4.05
C VAL A 250 -2.62 14.47 3.94
N MET A 251 -3.46 14.93 4.87
CA MET A 251 -4.92 14.71 4.80
C MET A 251 -5.57 15.34 3.56
N LEU A 252 -5.24 16.60 3.25
CA LEU A 252 -5.76 17.31 2.07
C LEU A 252 -5.31 16.66 0.75
N SER A 253 -4.07 16.20 0.67
CA SER A 253 -3.50 15.57 -0.53
C SER A 253 -4.25 14.31 -0.98
N LYS A 254 -4.99 13.66 -0.07
CA LYS A 254 -5.73 12.41 -0.34
C LYS A 254 -7.19 12.64 -0.76
N LYS A 255 -7.62 13.89 -1.00
CA LYS A 255 -8.92 14.28 -1.62
C LYS A 255 -10.20 13.77 -0.93
N GLN A 256 -10.16 13.28 0.30
CA GLN A 256 -11.36 13.09 1.12
C GLN A 256 -11.09 13.63 2.52
N VAL A 257 -11.61 14.82 2.78
CA VAL A 257 -11.64 15.41 4.12
C VAL A 257 -12.83 14.77 4.84
N PRO A 258 -12.63 13.98 5.92
CA PRO A 258 -13.74 13.63 6.79
C PRO A 258 -14.24 14.95 7.37
N LYS A 259 -15.48 15.35 7.02
CA LYS A 259 -16.06 16.63 7.44
C LYS A 259 -15.92 16.85 8.95
N VAL A 260 -16.01 15.77 9.73
CA VAL A 260 -15.87 15.76 11.19
C VAL A 260 -14.43 16.03 11.66
N SER A 261 -13.41 15.47 10.98
CA SER A 261 -12.00 15.68 11.36
C SER A 261 -11.53 17.11 11.04
N ALA A 262 -11.98 17.70 9.94
CA ALA A 262 -11.72 19.11 9.66
C ALA A 262 -12.40 20.03 10.68
N VAL A 263 -13.64 19.73 11.07
CA VAL A 263 -14.35 20.47 12.13
C VAL A 263 -13.58 20.39 13.46
N LEU A 264 -13.09 19.20 13.85
CA LEU A 264 -12.28 19.03 15.05
C LEU A 264 -10.96 19.82 15.02
N VAL A 265 -10.25 19.82 13.87
CA VAL A 265 -9.01 20.59 13.71
C VAL A 265 -9.29 22.11 13.75
N ILE A 266 -10.37 22.57 13.11
CA ILE A 266 -10.78 23.98 13.15
C ILE A 266 -11.18 24.39 14.57
N LEU A 267 -11.98 23.57 15.27
CA LEU A 267 -12.37 23.84 16.66
C LEU A 267 -11.16 23.85 17.61
N ALA A 268 -10.20 22.94 17.43
CA ALA A 268 -8.97 22.92 18.22
C ALA A 268 -8.08 24.14 17.92
N ALA A 269 -7.98 24.56 16.66
CA ALA A 269 -7.24 25.77 16.26
C ALA A 269 -7.89 27.06 16.80
N VAL A 270 -9.23 27.15 16.72
CA VAL A 270 -10.00 28.27 17.28
C VAL A 270 -9.88 28.30 18.80
N GLY A 271 -10.02 27.15 19.49
CA GLY A 271 -9.85 27.06 20.94
C GLY A 271 -8.45 27.46 21.40
N SER A 272 -7.41 27.03 20.67
CA SER A 272 -6.02 27.41 20.96
C SER A 272 -5.79 28.91 20.74
N TYR A 273 -6.35 29.49 19.66
CA TYR A 273 -6.27 30.93 19.39
C TYR A 273 -7.01 31.78 20.43
N LEU A 274 -8.17 31.32 20.90
CA LEU A 274 -8.92 31.99 21.97
C LEU A 274 -8.19 31.93 23.31
N MET A 275 -7.49 30.83 23.62
CA MET A 275 -6.66 30.73 24.84
C MET A 275 -5.35 31.53 24.76
N MET A 276 -4.89 31.89 23.56
CA MET A 276 -3.71 32.74 23.35
C MET A 276 -4.03 34.24 23.29
N ARG A 277 -5.31 34.63 23.30
CA ARG A 277 -5.69 36.03 23.47
C ARG A 277 -5.60 36.37 24.98
N PRO A 278 -4.84 37.42 25.35
CA PRO A 278 -4.82 37.92 26.73
C PRO A 278 -6.19 38.44 27.17
#